data_AF-A0A6J7E701-F1
#
_entry.id   AF-A0A6J7E701-F1
#
_cell.length_a   1.000
_cell.length_b   1.000
_cell.length_c   1.000
_cell.angle_alpha   90.00
_cell.angle_beta   90.00
_cell.angle_gamma   90.00
#
_symmetry.space_group_name_H-M   'P 1'
#
loop_
_entity.id
_entity.type
_entity.pdbx_description
1 polymer ?
#
loop_
_entity_poly.entity_id
_entity_poly.type
_entity_poly.pdbx_seq_one_letter_code
_entity_poly.pdbx_strand_id
1 'polypeptide(L)'
;MTRAADRLAITHAQSRRGRSRTRSPFVEGVDMILEVAPPSSDYVRDQTLRRQELEPHDFVYDELLLWRANAGRVANLDPMIFCSDEVLRRIARARPTSVEDLSAIEGFGQSMALRVGQRILNAVQRGIERTKN
;
A
#
# COMPACT_ATOMS: atom_id res chain seq x y z
N MET A 1 31.24 -4.33 -18.59
CA MET A 1 31.58 -5.62 -17.95
C MET A 1 30.71 -5.78 -16.72
N THR A 2 29.76 -6.71 -16.75
CA THR A 2 28.89 -7.01 -15.60
C THR A 2 29.67 -7.96 -14.68
N ARG A 3 30.10 -7.53 -13.50
CA ARG A 3 30.70 -8.45 -12.52
C ARG A 3 29.59 -9.28 -11.90
N ALA A 4 29.65 -10.60 -12.09
CA ALA A 4 28.84 -11.52 -11.32
C ALA A 4 29.25 -11.39 -9.84
N ALA A 5 28.27 -11.34 -8.94
CA ALA A 5 28.52 -11.38 -7.50
C ALA A 5 28.74 -12.85 -7.09
N ASP A 6 29.70 -13.10 -6.19
CA ASP A 6 30.01 -14.45 -5.67
C ASP A 6 28.92 -15.01 -4.73
N ARG A 7 27.80 -14.30 -4.57
CA ARG A 7 26.70 -14.65 -3.66
C ARG A 7 25.34 -14.45 -4.33
N LEU A 8 24.44 -15.42 -4.15
CA LEU A 8 23.07 -15.39 -4.65
C LEU A 8 22.09 -15.52 -3.50
N ALA A 9 21.21 -14.53 -3.32
CA ALA A 9 20.10 -14.62 -2.38
C ALA A 9 18.87 -15.21 -3.10
N ILE A 10 18.43 -16.40 -2.66
CA ILE A 10 17.27 -17.09 -3.23
C ILE A 10 16.13 -17.07 -2.21
N THR A 11 15.02 -16.43 -2.56
CA THR A 11 13.77 -16.52 -1.78
C THR A 11 12.84 -17.53 -2.44
N HIS A 12 12.02 -18.21 -1.63
CA HIS A 12 10.93 -19.04 -2.13
C HIS A 12 9.68 -18.76 -1.30
N ALA A 13 8.51 -18.85 -1.93
CA ALA A 13 7.24 -18.75 -1.22
C ALA A 13 7.00 -20.05 -0.45
N GLN A 14 6.61 -19.98 0.83
CA GLN A 14 6.25 -21.17 1.61
C GLN A 14 4.87 -21.73 1.23
N SER A 15 3.97 -20.90 0.68
CA SER A 15 2.66 -21.34 0.18
C SER A 15 2.21 -20.52 -1.04
N ARG A 16 1.41 -21.11 -1.92
CA ARG A 16 0.74 -20.41 -3.03
C ARG A 16 -0.62 -21.03 -3.31
N ARG A 17 -1.68 -20.21 -3.28
CA ARG A 17 -3.09 -20.64 -3.47
C ARG A 17 -3.47 -21.79 -2.51
N GLY A 18 -3.14 -21.64 -1.22
CA GLY A 18 -3.46 -22.62 -0.18
C GLY A 18 -2.65 -23.92 -0.20
N ARG A 19 -1.72 -24.10 -1.15
CA ARG A 19 -0.82 -25.26 -1.20
C ARG A 19 0.57 -24.90 -0.71
N SER A 20 1.13 -25.72 0.18
CA SER A 20 2.53 -25.63 0.59
C SER A 20 3.44 -25.79 -0.62
N ARG A 21 4.57 -25.09 -0.61
CA ARG A 21 5.59 -25.16 -1.65
C ARG A 21 6.89 -25.63 -1.03
N THR A 22 7.52 -26.60 -1.68
CA THR A 22 8.89 -27.01 -1.37
C THR A 22 9.86 -26.13 -2.15
N ARG A 23 11.12 -26.14 -1.72
CA ARG A 23 12.21 -25.53 -2.47
C ARG A 23 12.31 -26.19 -3.85
N SER A 24 12.75 -25.42 -4.84
CA SER A 24 12.92 -25.94 -6.20
C SER A 24 14.00 -27.03 -6.23
N PRO A 25 13.79 -28.15 -6.97
CA PRO A 25 14.85 -29.15 -7.19
C PRO A 25 16.11 -28.56 -7.83
N PHE A 26 15.96 -27.47 -8.59
CA PHE A 26 17.10 -26.75 -9.21
C PHE A 26 18.04 -26.06 -8.20
N VAL A 27 17.69 -26.03 -6.91
CA VAL A 27 18.55 -25.49 -5.85
C VAL A 27 19.12 -26.58 -4.93
N GLU A 28 18.84 -27.85 -5.24
CA GLU A 28 19.46 -28.98 -4.53
C GLU A 28 20.97 -28.97 -4.79
N GLY A 29 21.78 -29.07 -3.72
CA GLY A 29 23.24 -29.05 -3.80
C GLY A 29 23.90 -27.68 -3.77
N VAL A 30 23.15 -26.57 -3.66
CA VAL A 30 23.73 -25.25 -3.38
C VAL A 30 24.02 -25.15 -1.88
N ASP A 31 25.29 -25.05 -1.51
CA ASP A 31 25.74 -24.84 -0.12
C ASP A 31 25.03 -23.63 0.48
N MET A 32 24.23 -23.88 1.52
CA MET A 32 23.49 -22.84 2.22
C MET A 32 24.37 -22.25 3.31
N ILE A 33 24.80 -21.00 3.12
CA ILE A 33 25.24 -20.19 4.25
C ILE A 33 23.97 -19.87 5.06
N LEU A 34 23.83 -20.50 6.23
CA LEU A 34 22.68 -20.30 7.12
C LEU A 34 22.64 -18.89 7.71
N GLU A 35 23.79 -18.23 7.81
CA GLU A 35 23.92 -16.86 8.26
C GLU A 35 23.98 -15.90 7.07
N VAL A 36 22.80 -15.55 6.56
CA VAL A 36 22.66 -14.58 5.49
C VAL A 36 22.76 -13.19 6.11
N ALA A 37 23.75 -12.39 5.69
CA ALA A 37 23.78 -10.97 6.01
C ALA A 37 22.44 -10.33 5.61
N PRO A 38 21.86 -9.43 6.42
CA PRO A 38 20.60 -8.79 6.07
C PRO A 38 20.73 -8.16 4.68
N PRO A 39 19.65 -8.17 3.88
CA PRO A 39 19.68 -7.53 2.58
C PRO A 39 20.12 -6.06 2.73
N SER A 40 20.87 -5.55 1.75
CA SER A 40 21.26 -4.15 1.77
C SER A 40 20.02 -3.25 1.81
N SER A 41 20.15 -2.07 2.43
CA SER A 41 19.08 -1.07 2.45
C SER A 41 18.56 -0.75 1.05
N ASP A 42 19.47 -0.69 0.08
CA ASP A 42 19.16 -0.42 -1.33
C ASP A 42 18.36 -1.58 -1.95
N TYR A 43 18.72 -2.83 -1.67
CA TYR A 43 17.94 -3.99 -2.12
C TYR A 43 16.53 -3.98 -1.53
N VAL A 44 16.40 -3.70 -0.23
CA VAL A 44 15.08 -3.60 0.41
C VAL A 44 14.25 -2.48 -0.22
N ARG A 45 14.86 -1.31 -0.44
CA ARG A 45 14.22 -0.16 -1.11
C ARG A 45 13.74 -0.53 -2.51
N ASP A 46 14.62 -1.06 -3.37
CA ASP A 46 14.27 -1.46 -4.74
C ASP A 46 13.15 -2.50 -4.76
N GLN A 47 13.20 -3.47 -3.85
CA GLN A 47 12.16 -4.48 -3.73
C GLN A 47 10.82 -3.87 -3.28
N THR A 48 10.83 -2.87 -2.39
CA THR A 48 9.60 -2.15 -1.99
C THR A 48 9.03 -1.32 -3.13
N LEU A 49 9.87 -0.64 -3.91
CA LEU A 49 9.44 0.14 -5.09
C LEU A 49 8.84 -0.77 -6.15
N ARG A 50 9.50 -1.87 -6.50
CA ARG A 50 8.97 -2.86 -7.45
C ARG A 50 7.65 -3.45 -6.99
N ARG A 51 7.50 -3.73 -5.69
CA ARG A 51 6.24 -4.22 -5.15
C ARG A 51 5.13 -3.17 -5.29
N GLN A 52 5.43 -1.90 -5.01
CA GLN A 52 4.47 -0.80 -5.19
C GLN A 52 4.10 -0.59 -6.66
N GLU A 53 5.04 -0.72 -7.58
CA GLU A 53 4.80 -0.64 -9.02
C GLU A 53 3.92 -1.79 -9.55
N LEU A 54 3.97 -2.94 -8.89
CA LEU A 54 3.14 -4.12 -9.21
C LEU A 54 1.75 -4.09 -8.55
N GLU A 55 1.52 -3.27 -7.53
CA GLU A 55 0.18 -3.12 -6.96
C GLU A 55 -0.72 -2.43 -7.99
N PRO A 56 -1.95 -2.93 -8.23
CA PRO A 56 -2.90 -2.25 -9.10
C PRO A 56 -3.04 -0.80 -8.65
N HIS A 57 -2.91 0.13 -9.61
CA HIS A 57 -3.06 1.55 -9.33
C HIS A 57 -4.44 1.83 -8.72
N ASP A 58 -4.46 2.43 -7.52
CA ASP A 58 -5.68 2.64 -6.77
C ASP A 58 -6.22 4.05 -7.00
N PHE A 59 -7.11 4.18 -7.99
CA PHE A 59 -7.76 5.46 -8.32
C PHE A 59 -8.57 6.05 -7.15
N VAL A 60 -9.01 5.23 -6.19
CA VAL A 60 -9.70 5.72 -4.99
C VAL A 60 -8.71 6.45 -4.09
N TYR A 61 -7.52 5.88 -3.90
CA TYR A 61 -6.47 6.51 -3.11
C TYR A 61 -6.02 7.85 -3.72
N ASP A 62 -5.90 7.93 -5.03
CA ASP A 62 -5.56 9.17 -5.75
C ASP A 62 -6.61 10.27 -5.52
N GLU A 63 -7.90 9.95 -5.65
CA GLU A 63 -8.98 10.91 -5.39
C GLU A 63 -9.01 11.38 -3.93
N LEU A 64 -8.64 10.51 -3.00
CA LEU A 64 -8.51 10.85 -1.58
C LEU A 64 -7.31 11.78 -1.32
N LEU A 65 -6.17 11.56 -1.98
CA LEU A 65 -5.01 12.46 -1.91
C LEU A 65 -5.38 13.85 -2.44
N LEU A 66 -6.07 13.92 -3.58
CA LEU A 66 -6.56 15.16 -4.17
C LEU A 66 -7.53 15.89 -3.24
N TRP A 67 -8.47 15.15 -2.64
CA TRP A 67 -9.38 15.70 -1.64
C TRP A 67 -8.61 16.29 -0.45
N ARG A 68 -7.65 15.56 0.12
CA ARG A 68 -6.89 16.01 1.31
C ARG A 68 -6.07 17.25 1.02
N ALA A 69 -5.40 17.29 -0.13
CA ALA A 69 -4.67 18.47 -0.60
C ALA A 69 -5.60 19.69 -0.77
N ASN A 70 -6.79 19.47 -1.32
CA ASN A 70 -7.81 20.51 -1.45
C ASN A 70 -8.34 21.00 -0.09
N ALA A 71 -8.58 20.08 0.85
CA ALA A 71 -9.04 20.40 2.19
C ALA A 71 -8.01 21.24 2.96
N GLY A 72 -6.72 20.87 2.90
CA GLY A 72 -5.62 21.64 3.48
C GLY A 72 -5.56 23.06 2.93
N ARG A 73 -5.61 23.21 1.60
CA ARG A 73 -5.59 24.53 0.96
C ARG A 73 -6.77 25.41 1.38
N VAL A 74 -7.99 24.86 1.39
CA VAL A 74 -9.20 25.61 1.76
C VAL A 74 -9.18 26.02 3.24
N ALA A 75 -8.65 25.15 4.11
CA ALA A 75 -8.55 25.43 5.53
C ALA A 75 -7.31 26.26 5.91
N ASN A 76 -6.39 26.51 4.97
CA ASN A 76 -5.05 27.04 5.24
C ASN A 76 -4.30 26.24 6.31
N LEU A 77 -4.38 24.91 6.22
CA LEU A 77 -3.77 23.96 7.15
C LEU A 77 -2.93 22.95 6.37
N ASP A 78 -1.97 22.33 7.05
CA ASP A 78 -1.25 21.17 6.51
C ASP A 78 -2.26 20.05 6.18
N PRO A 79 -2.27 19.51 4.94
CA PRO A 79 -3.13 18.38 4.56
C PRO A 79 -3.05 17.18 5.50
N MET A 80 -1.88 16.92 6.11
CA MET A 80 -1.67 15.79 7.03
C MET A 80 -2.49 15.88 8.32
N ILE A 81 -2.97 17.08 8.70
CA ILE A 81 -3.83 17.27 9.88
C ILE A 81 -5.17 16.55 9.73
N PHE A 82 -5.66 16.35 8.50
CA PHE A 82 -6.94 15.68 8.27
C PHE A 82 -6.85 14.17 8.51
N CYS A 83 -5.79 13.53 8.03
CA CYS A 83 -5.51 12.11 8.22
C CYS A 83 -4.15 11.73 7.59
N SER A 84 -3.55 10.65 8.08
CA SER A 84 -2.32 10.09 7.53
C SER A 84 -2.55 9.34 6.21
N ASP A 85 -1.47 9.11 5.47
CA ASP A 85 -1.51 8.29 4.24
C ASP A 85 -2.02 6.88 4.51
N GLU A 86 -1.67 6.33 5.67
CA GLU A 86 -2.13 5.00 6.08
C GLU A 86 -3.64 4.97 6.29
N VAL A 87 -4.22 6.02 6.89
CA VAL A 87 -5.67 6.14 7.04
C VAL A 87 -6.34 6.29 5.66
N LEU A 88 -5.78 7.09 4.74
CA LEU A 88 -6.30 7.18 3.38
C LEU A 88 -6.26 5.84 2.63
N ARG A 89 -5.19 5.04 2.80
CA ARG A 89 -5.13 3.69 2.23
C ARG A 89 -6.18 2.76 2.83
N ARG A 90 -6.42 2.85 4.14
CA ARG A 90 -7.49 2.09 4.79
C ARG A 90 -8.87 2.47 4.24
N ILE A 91 -9.13 3.75 4.04
CA ILE A 91 -10.37 4.24 3.41
C ILE A 91 -10.49 3.70 1.98
N ALA A 92 -9.42 3.78 1.18
CA ALA A 92 -9.43 3.30 -0.19
C ALA A 92 -9.72 1.79 -0.30
N ARG A 93 -9.17 0.99 0.63
CA ARG A 93 -9.43 -0.45 0.75
C ARG A 93 -10.84 -0.78 1.23
N ALA A 94 -11.32 -0.05 2.24
CA ALA A 94 -12.63 -0.29 2.86
C ALA A 94 -13.80 0.17 1.97
N ARG A 95 -13.59 1.19 1.13
CA ARG A 95 -14.60 1.79 0.23
C ARG A 95 -15.92 2.09 0.97
N PRO A 96 -15.88 2.92 2.04
CA PRO A 96 -17.06 3.22 2.85
C PRO A 96 -18.15 3.86 2.00
N THR A 97 -19.41 3.57 2.34
CA THR A 97 -20.59 4.11 1.63
C THR A 97 -21.40 5.07 2.49
N SER A 98 -21.10 5.14 3.79
CA SER A 98 -21.77 6.00 4.75
C SER A 98 -20.76 6.71 5.67
N VAL A 99 -21.23 7.75 6.36
CA VAL A 99 -20.40 8.48 7.34
C VAL A 99 -20.11 7.59 8.55
N GLU A 100 -21.03 6.71 8.89
CA GLU A 100 -20.91 5.69 9.93
C GLU A 100 -19.76 4.72 9.60
N ASP A 101 -19.72 4.17 8.38
CA ASP A 101 -18.63 3.29 7.92
C ASP A 101 -17.28 4.01 8.00
N LEU A 102 -17.25 5.27 7.57
CA LEU A 102 -16.05 6.09 7.59
C LEU A 102 -15.57 6.35 9.04
N SER A 103 -16.49 6.56 9.97
CA SER A 103 -16.17 6.78 11.39
C SER A 103 -15.62 5.52 12.07
N ALA A 104 -15.97 4.34 11.57
CA ALA A 104 -15.46 3.05 12.06
C ALA A 104 -14.02 2.77 11.62
N ILE A 105 -13.45 3.57 10.71
CA ILE A 105 -12.07 3.41 10.26
C ILE A 105 -11.10 3.90 11.33
N GLU A 106 -10.24 2.99 11.79
CA GLU A 106 -9.20 3.28 12.77
C GLU A 106 -8.31 4.44 12.32
N GLY A 107 -8.29 5.50 13.12
CA GLY A 107 -7.47 6.70 12.90
C GLY A 107 -8.17 7.86 12.20
N PHE A 108 -9.44 7.72 11.76
CA PHE A 108 -10.17 8.82 11.11
C PHE A 108 -11.05 9.63 12.09
N GLY A 109 -11.63 8.98 13.10
CA GLY A 109 -12.33 9.64 14.22
C GLY A 109 -13.72 10.20 13.87
N GLN A 110 -14.69 10.01 14.78
CA GLN A 110 -16.10 10.34 14.55
C GLN A 110 -16.35 11.84 14.28
N SER A 111 -15.70 12.74 15.03
CA SER A 111 -15.88 14.19 14.86
C SER A 111 -15.44 14.67 13.47
N MET A 112 -14.34 14.12 12.95
CA MET A 112 -13.85 14.44 11.61
C MET A 112 -14.78 13.84 10.54
N ALA A 113 -15.24 12.61 10.72
CA ALA A 113 -16.21 11.96 9.84
C ALA A 113 -17.49 12.77 9.67
N LEU A 114 -18.05 13.32 10.74
CA LEU A 114 -19.24 14.18 10.64
C LEU A 114 -18.97 15.47 9.88
N ARG A 115 -17.76 16.04 9.98
CA ARG A 115 -17.42 17.32 9.35
C ARG A 115 -17.08 17.21 7.87
N VAL A 116 -16.34 16.18 7.48
CA VAL A 116 -15.80 16.06 6.12
C VAL A 116 -16.23 14.79 5.38
N GLY A 117 -16.99 13.92 6.03
CA GLY A 117 -17.29 12.58 5.53
C GLY A 117 -17.94 12.58 4.16
N GLN A 118 -18.93 13.45 3.91
CA GLN A 118 -19.55 13.52 2.59
C GLN A 118 -18.54 13.85 1.47
N ARG A 119 -17.55 14.70 1.74
CA ARG A 119 -16.53 15.07 0.75
C ARG A 119 -15.60 13.90 0.44
N ILE A 120 -15.31 13.07 1.45
CA ILE A 120 -14.53 11.84 1.31
C ILE A 120 -15.32 10.78 0.56
N LEU A 121 -16.58 10.54 0.93
CA LEU A 121 -17.45 9.58 0.23
C LEU A 121 -17.56 9.93 -1.26
N ASN A 122 -17.70 11.21 -1.59
CA ASN A 122 -17.70 11.67 -2.97
C ASN A 122 -16.35 11.40 -3.67
N ALA A 123 -15.22 11.52 -2.97
CA ALA A 123 -13.91 11.18 -3.53
C ALA A 123 -13.76 9.68 -3.77
N VAL A 124 -14.24 8.85 -2.84
CA VAL A 124 -14.28 7.40 -2.99
C VAL A 124 -15.08 7.01 -4.22
N GLN A 125 -16.26 7.60 -4.40
CA GLN A 125 -17.14 7.31 -5.53
C GLN A 125 -16.49 7.67 -6.88
N ARG A 126 -15.83 8.84 -6.99
CA ARG A 126 -15.10 9.23 -8.21
C ARG A 126 -14.00 8.23 -8.56
N GLY A 127 -13.25 7.75 -7.56
CA GLY A 127 -12.19 6.76 -7.78
C GLY A 127 -12.74 5.41 -8.25
N ILE A 128 -13.89 4.99 -7.69
CA ILE A 128 -14.59 3.77 -8.13
C ILE A 128 -15.07 3.90 -9.58
N GLU A 129 -15.63 5.05 -9.95
CA GLU A 129 -16.09 5.32 -11.33
C GLU A 129 -14.92 5.32 -12.31
N ARG A 130 -13.78 5.93 -11.93
CA ARG A 130 -12.56 5.93 -12.74
C ARG A 130 -11.94 4.55 -12.93
N THR A 131 -12.15 3.63 -11.99
CA THR A 131 -11.70 2.24 -12.12
C THR A 131 -12.53 1.44 -13.13
N LYS A 132 -13.76 1.88 -13.43
CA LYS A 132 -14.68 1.17 -14.36
C LYS A 132 -14.51 1.58 -15.82
N ASN A 133 -13.91 2.75 -16.07
CA ASN A 133 -13.61 3.28 -17.40
C ASN A 133 -12.24 2.82 -17.88
#